data_AF-A0A357CQU3-F1
#
_entry.id   AF-A0A357CQU3-F1
#
_cell.length_a   1.000
_cell.length_b   1.000
_cell.length_c   1.000
_cell.angle_alpha   90.00
_cell.angle_beta   90.00
_cell.angle_gamma   90.00
#
_symmetry.space_group_name_H-M   'P 1'
#
loop_
_entity.id
_entity.type
_entity.pdbx_description
1 polymer ?
#
loop_
_entity_poly.entity_id
_entity_poly.type
_entity_poly.pdbx_seq_one_letter_code
_entity_poly.pdbx_strand_id
1 'polypeptide(L)'
;QIIAPGSIGYSVQGPVNTLSSELKKRKYIIHNPTLTLVRLTPEELSQVAEVVAEKLNKARGPIKVLLPLKGFSFPNREGEELWDPSGNQVFIETFKAKIAPSIAVEEVNAHINDAEFIDQVVANFSNLQQK
;
A
#
# COMPACT_ATOMS: atom_id res chain seq x y z
N GLN A 1 -11.09 -2.80 -13.80
CA GLN A 1 -10.79 -2.96 -12.37
C GLN A 1 -10.15 -1.69 -11.86
N ILE A 2 -10.52 -1.27 -10.65
CA ILE A 2 -9.84 -0.20 -9.92
C ILE A 2 -8.98 -0.85 -8.84
N ILE A 3 -7.72 -0.45 -8.74
CA ILE A 3 -6.76 -0.98 -7.78
C ILE A 3 -6.32 0.14 -6.84
N ALA A 4 -6.47 -0.07 -5.53
CA ALA A 4 -5.93 0.79 -4.49
C ALA A 4 -5.07 -0.09 -3.53
N PRO A 5 -3.76 0.15 -3.40
CA PRO A 5 -2.87 -0.74 -2.65
C PRO A 5 -2.97 -0.52 -1.14
N GLY A 6 -4.02 -1.03 -0.51
CA GLY A 6 -4.21 -0.95 0.94
C GLY A 6 -3.38 -1.97 1.72
N SER A 7 -2.92 -1.58 2.92
CA SER A 7 -2.21 -2.46 3.86
C SER A 7 -0.96 -3.16 3.31
N ILE A 8 -0.33 -2.57 2.28
CA ILE A 8 0.89 -3.13 1.65
C ILE A 8 2.16 -2.96 2.51
N GLY A 9 2.05 -2.21 3.60
CA GLY A 9 3.18 -1.67 4.32
C GLY A 9 3.70 -2.51 5.48
N TYR A 10 3.01 -3.58 5.86
CA TYR A 10 3.38 -4.39 7.01
C TYR A 10 3.11 -5.86 6.74
N SER A 11 3.80 -6.71 7.50
CA SER A 11 3.48 -8.13 7.59
C SER A 11 2.69 -8.41 8.86
N VAL A 12 1.79 -9.39 8.80
CA VAL A 12 1.07 -9.89 9.97
C VAL A 12 1.89 -11.04 10.55
N GLN A 13 2.35 -10.85 11.79
CA GLN A 13 3.13 -11.82 12.56
C GLN A 13 2.28 -12.36 13.71
N GLY A 14 2.80 -13.39 14.39
CA GLY A 14 2.18 -13.95 15.59
C GLY A 14 2.25 -13.02 16.82
N PRO A 15 1.99 -13.57 18.02
CA PRO A 15 2.05 -12.83 19.27
C PRO A 15 3.42 -12.13 19.46
N VAL A 16 3.45 -10.95 20.08
CA VAL A 16 4.67 -10.13 20.21
C VAL A 16 5.86 -10.89 20.83
N ASN A 17 5.61 -11.82 21.74
CA ASN A 17 6.64 -12.62 22.40
C ASN A 17 7.29 -13.64 21.45
N THR A 18 6.64 -14.05 20.37
CA THR A 18 7.17 -14.99 19.37
C THR A 18 7.97 -14.31 18.25
N LEU A 19 7.99 -12.98 18.18
CA LEU A 19 8.77 -12.25 17.18
C LEU A 19 10.27 -12.47 17.41
N SER A 20 11.02 -12.60 16.30
CA SER A 20 12.48 -12.62 16.32
C SER A 20 13.06 -11.29 16.82
N SER A 21 14.33 -11.29 17.24
CA SER A 21 15.04 -10.08 17.64
C SER A 21 15.07 -9.02 16.54
N GLU A 22 15.20 -9.44 15.28
CA GLU A 22 15.25 -8.53 14.14
C GLU A 22 13.90 -7.85 13.87
N LEU A 23 12.79 -8.59 13.97
CA LEU A 23 11.46 -8.01 13.79
C LEU A 23 11.10 -7.02 14.91
N LYS A 24 11.52 -7.29 16.15
CA LYS A 24 11.29 -6.41 17.30
C LYS A 24 12.05 -5.06 17.22
N LYS A 25 13.08 -4.96 16.37
CA LYS A 25 13.79 -3.69 16.11
C LYS A 25 13.04 -2.77 15.14
N ARG A 26 12.07 -3.30 14.40
CA ARG A 26 11.27 -2.53 13.43
C ARG A 26 10.11 -1.84 14.13
N LYS A 27 9.45 -0.89 13.45
CA LYS A 27 8.16 -0.36 13.91
C LYS A 27 7.11 -1.48 13.88
N TYR A 28 6.36 -1.65 14.96
CA TYR A 28 5.27 -2.62 15.01
C TYR A 28 4.12 -2.15 15.89
N ILE A 29 2.94 -2.72 15.68
CA ILE A 29 1.76 -2.57 16.54
C ILE A 29 1.31 -3.95 16.99
N ILE A 30 1.06 -4.10 18.30
CA ILE A 30 0.35 -5.27 18.83
C ILE A 30 -1.13 -5.06 18.53
N HIS A 31 -1.62 -5.69 17.46
CA HIS A 31 -3.02 -5.50 17.04
C HIS A 31 -3.98 -6.16 18.02
N ASN A 32 -3.62 -7.36 18.49
CA ASN A 32 -4.33 -8.10 19.51
C ASN A 32 -3.38 -9.14 20.15
N PRO A 33 -3.81 -9.94 21.15
CA PRO A 33 -2.93 -10.92 21.79
C PRO A 33 -2.32 -11.99 20.86
N THR A 34 -2.89 -12.19 19.67
CA THR A 34 -2.44 -13.22 18.71
C THR A 34 -1.69 -12.65 17.50
N LEU A 35 -1.83 -11.37 17.20
CA LEU A 35 -1.32 -10.74 15.98
C LEU A 35 -0.52 -9.46 16.25
N THR A 36 0.63 -9.37 15.60
CA THR A 36 1.50 -8.19 15.59
C THR A 36 1.71 -7.71 14.16
N LEU A 37 1.46 -6.44 13.88
CA LEU A 37 1.71 -5.83 12.56
C LEU A 37 3.12 -5.27 12.56
N VAL A 38 4.01 -5.79 11.72
CA VAL A 38 5.41 -5.37 11.66
C VAL A 38 5.69 -4.67 10.34
N ARG A 39 6.17 -3.42 10.42
CA ARG A 39 6.54 -2.60 9.27
C ARG A 39 7.59 -3.30 8.41
N LEU A 40 7.37 -3.28 7.10
CA LEU A 40 8.34 -3.77 6.12
C LEU A 40 9.53 -2.80 5.99
N THR A 41 10.70 -3.33 5.66
CA THR A 41 11.87 -2.50 5.34
C THR A 41 11.72 -1.84 3.96
N PRO A 42 12.52 -0.80 3.64
CA PRO A 42 12.57 -0.23 2.29
C PRO A 42 12.80 -1.28 1.19
N GLU A 43 13.70 -2.24 1.41
CA GLU A 43 14.01 -3.30 0.45
C GLU A 43 12.81 -4.23 0.24
N GLU A 44 12.14 -4.61 1.32
CA GLU A 44 10.91 -5.41 1.28
C GLU A 44 9.77 -4.65 0.59
N LEU A 45 9.61 -3.34 0.83
CA LEU A 45 8.63 -2.49 0.17
C LEU A 45 8.87 -2.37 -1.33
N SER A 46 10.14 -2.24 -1.74
CA SER A 46 10.52 -2.26 -3.15
C SER A 46 10.14 -3.60 -3.80
N GLN A 47 10.41 -4.72 -3.14
CA GLN A 47 10.02 -6.04 -3.64
C GLN A 47 8.49 -6.20 -3.75
N VAL A 48 7.74 -5.70 -2.75
CA VAL A 48 6.27 -5.69 -2.80
C VAL A 48 5.78 -4.87 -3.99
N ALA A 49 6.36 -3.68 -4.22
CA ALA A 49 6.02 -2.84 -5.36
C ALA A 49 6.27 -3.54 -6.72
N GLU A 50 7.41 -4.21 -6.86
CA GLU A 50 7.73 -5.00 -8.05
C GLU A 50 6.72 -6.13 -8.28
N VAL A 51 6.43 -6.93 -7.26
CA VAL A 51 5.47 -8.04 -7.36
C VAL A 51 4.06 -7.56 -7.71
N VAL A 52 3.62 -6.42 -7.14
CA VAL A 52 2.32 -5.84 -7.47
C VAL A 52 2.30 -5.38 -8.93
N ALA A 53 3.31 -4.63 -9.37
CA ALA A 53 3.41 -4.16 -10.75
C ALA A 53 3.45 -5.33 -11.76
N GLU A 54 4.26 -6.36 -11.51
CA GLU A 54 4.36 -7.55 -12.35
C GLU A 54 3.02 -8.29 -12.52
N LYS A 55 2.22 -8.38 -11.45
CA LYS A 55 0.89 -8.99 -11.49
C LYS A 55 -0.06 -8.15 -12.33
N LEU A 56 -0.07 -6.84 -12.14
CA LEU A 56 -0.95 -5.94 -12.89
C LEU A 56 -0.58 -5.89 -14.38
N ASN A 57 0.71 -5.93 -14.72
CA ASN A 57 1.20 -5.95 -16.11
C ASN A 57 0.72 -7.17 -16.91
N LYS A 58 0.33 -8.26 -16.25
CA LYS A 58 -0.19 -9.49 -16.90
C LYS A 58 -1.70 -9.45 -17.12
N ALA A 59 -2.40 -8.44 -16.63
CA ALA A 59 -3.84 -8.35 -16.78
C ALA A 59 -4.24 -8.00 -18.22
N ARG A 60 -5.39 -8.55 -18.65
CA ARG A 60 -5.92 -8.36 -20.01
C ARG A 60 -7.09 -7.40 -20.09
N GLY A 61 -7.72 -7.09 -18.95
CA GLY A 61 -8.84 -6.18 -18.87
C GLY A 61 -8.41 -4.74 -18.54
N PRO A 62 -9.31 -3.76 -18.62
CA PRO A 62 -9.02 -2.38 -18.26
C PRO A 62 -8.66 -2.29 -16.78
N ILE A 63 -7.53 -1.64 -16.48
CA ILE A 63 -7.05 -1.39 -15.12
C ILE A 63 -6.73 0.09 -14.96
N LYS A 64 -7.10 0.63 -13.80
CA LYS A 64 -6.59 1.90 -13.29
C LYS A 64 -6.16 1.71 -11.84
N VAL A 65 -5.03 2.31 -11.47
CA VAL A 65 -4.44 2.27 -10.13
C VAL A 65 -4.53 3.65 -9.50
N LEU A 66 -4.95 3.73 -8.24
CA LEU A 66 -4.95 4.95 -7.43
C LEU A 66 -3.98 4.77 -6.26
N LEU A 67 -2.98 5.65 -6.15
CA LEU A 67 -1.96 5.63 -5.10
C LEU A 67 -2.26 6.71 -4.04
N PRO A 68 -2.50 6.34 -2.76
CA PRO A 68 -2.70 7.31 -1.68
C PRO A 68 -1.36 7.86 -1.19
N LEU A 69 -1.10 9.14 -1.42
CA LEU A 69 0.20 9.76 -1.07
C LEU A 69 0.39 9.99 0.43
N LYS A 70 -0.69 10.02 1.23
CA LYS A 70 -0.60 10.28 2.68
C LYS A 70 -0.74 9.03 3.55
N GLY A 71 -0.68 7.84 2.96
CA GLY A 71 -0.66 6.58 3.70
C GLY A 71 -1.54 5.47 3.14
N PHE A 72 -1.08 4.24 3.33
CA PHE A 72 -1.66 3.03 2.73
C PHE A 72 -2.57 2.22 3.68
N SER A 73 -2.66 2.60 4.95
CA SER A 73 -3.46 1.88 5.95
C SER A 73 -3.68 2.77 7.17
N PHE A 74 -4.71 2.48 7.98
CA PHE A 74 -5.00 3.22 9.20
C PHE A 74 -3.76 3.60 10.06
N PRO A 75 -2.87 2.65 10.46
CA PRO A 75 -1.70 2.99 11.27
C PRO A 75 -0.54 3.64 10.49
N ASN A 76 -0.65 3.78 9.18
CA ASN A 76 0.35 4.40 8.31
C ASN A 76 -0.11 5.81 7.92
N ARG A 77 -0.32 6.66 8.92
CA ARG A 77 -0.73 8.05 8.81
C ARG A 77 0.17 8.91 9.68
N GLU A 78 0.43 10.15 9.29
CA GLU A 78 1.21 11.08 10.12
C GLU A 78 0.71 11.11 11.57
N GLY A 79 1.62 10.86 12.51
CA GLY A 79 1.32 10.74 13.95
C GLY A 79 1.09 9.31 14.46
N GLU A 80 0.81 8.33 13.59
CA GLU A 80 0.55 6.93 13.97
C GLU A 80 1.83 6.07 13.97
N GLU A 81 1.80 4.91 14.64
CA GLU A 81 3.01 4.13 14.92
C GLU A 81 3.70 3.55 13.68
N LEU A 82 2.94 3.23 12.62
CA LEU A 82 3.50 2.73 11.35
C LEU A 82 3.70 3.85 10.32
N TRP A 83 3.64 5.12 10.72
CA TRP A 83 3.99 6.23 9.83
C TRP A 83 5.44 6.14 9.37
N ASP A 84 5.64 6.15 8.07
CA ASP A 84 6.95 6.02 7.45
C ASP A 84 6.92 6.61 6.04
N PRO A 85 7.06 7.94 5.91
CA PRO A 85 6.95 8.62 4.63
C PRO A 85 8.05 8.17 3.65
N SER A 86 9.25 7.86 4.14
CA SER A 86 10.35 7.36 3.32
C SER A 86 10.04 5.99 2.72
N GLY A 87 9.57 5.03 3.53
CA GLY A 87 9.17 3.72 3.00
C GLY A 87 7.95 3.79 2.09
N ASN A 88 7.01 4.70 2.37
CA ASN A 88 5.87 4.96 1.48
C ASN A 88 6.35 5.43 0.10
N GLN A 89 7.31 6.34 0.06
CA GLN A 89 7.91 6.84 -1.18
C GLN A 89 8.62 5.73 -1.97
N VAL A 90 9.35 4.84 -1.27
CA VAL A 90 10.02 3.69 -1.91
C VAL A 90 9.01 2.80 -2.65
N PHE A 91 7.86 2.50 -2.04
CA PHE A 91 6.82 1.73 -2.73
C PHE A 91 6.29 2.48 -3.96
N ILE A 92 5.98 3.77 -3.84
CA ILE A 92 5.40 4.59 -4.92
C ILE A 92 6.35 4.67 -6.12
N GLU A 93 7.61 5.02 -5.88
CA GLU A 93 8.62 5.20 -6.93
C GLU A 93 8.92 3.88 -7.63
N THR A 94 9.17 2.81 -6.87
CA THR A 94 9.42 1.49 -7.46
C THR A 94 8.22 0.99 -8.25
N PHE A 95 7.00 1.16 -7.72
CA PHE A 95 5.79 0.74 -8.42
C PHE A 95 5.63 1.49 -9.75
N LYS A 96 5.76 2.82 -9.76
CA LYS A 96 5.66 3.66 -10.96
C LYS A 96 6.73 3.34 -11.99
N ALA A 97 7.94 2.98 -11.57
CA ALA A 97 9.02 2.59 -12.47
C ALA A 97 8.79 1.23 -13.16
N LYS A 98 7.95 0.36 -12.58
CA LYS A 98 7.78 -1.04 -13.02
C LYS A 98 6.44 -1.31 -13.68
N ILE A 99 5.42 -0.52 -13.37
CA ILE A 99 4.10 -0.65 -13.98
C ILE A 99 4.15 -0.30 -15.47
N ALA A 100 3.43 -1.08 -16.29
CA ALA A 100 3.38 -0.85 -17.72
C ALA A 100 2.74 0.51 -18.04
N PRO A 101 3.27 1.27 -19.01
CA PRO A 101 2.73 2.59 -19.35
C PRO A 101 1.31 2.56 -19.92
N SER A 102 0.81 1.38 -20.31
CA SER A 102 -0.58 1.17 -20.74
C SER A 102 -1.58 1.14 -19.56
N ILE A 103 -1.10 1.01 -18.32
CA ILE A 103 -1.95 1.02 -17.12
C ILE A 103 -1.94 2.42 -16.53
N ALA A 104 -3.11 3.05 -16.45
CA ALA A 104 -3.24 4.37 -15.87
C ALA A 104 -2.98 4.33 -14.36
N VAL A 105 -2.09 5.20 -13.89
CA VAL A 105 -1.81 5.41 -12.47
C VAL A 105 -2.15 6.85 -12.11
N GLU A 106 -2.93 7.01 -11.05
CA GLU A 106 -3.32 8.30 -10.51
C GLU A 106 -2.79 8.41 -9.08
N GLU A 107 -2.05 9.49 -8.79
CA GLU A 107 -1.60 9.83 -7.45
C GLU A 107 -2.61 10.76 -6.81
N VAL A 108 -3.10 10.38 -5.62
CA VAL A 108 -4.11 11.15 -4.90
C VAL A 108 -3.49 11.68 -3.61
N ASN A 109 -3.54 13.00 -3.41
CA ASN A 109 -2.94 13.69 -2.26
C ASN A 109 -3.74 13.51 -0.95
N ALA A 110 -4.11 12.27 -0.66
CA ALA A 110 -4.96 11.89 0.45
C ALA A 110 -4.45 10.59 1.08
N HIS A 111 -4.88 10.32 2.31
CA HIS A 111 -4.68 9.02 2.93
C HIS A 111 -5.75 8.06 2.40
N ILE A 112 -5.46 6.75 2.32
CA ILE A 112 -6.38 5.76 1.73
C ILE A 112 -7.80 5.76 2.31
N ASN A 113 -7.93 6.10 3.59
CA ASN A 113 -9.20 6.18 4.33
C ASN A 113 -9.85 7.58 4.32
N ASP A 114 -9.27 8.58 3.66
CA ASP A 114 -9.89 9.90 3.56
C ASP A 114 -11.01 9.89 2.52
N ALA A 115 -12.07 10.68 2.76
CA ALA A 115 -13.18 10.82 1.82
C ALA A 115 -12.70 11.21 0.42
N GLU A 116 -11.72 12.12 0.32
CA GLU A 116 -11.11 12.52 -0.96
C GLU A 116 -10.56 11.33 -1.76
N PHE A 117 -9.89 10.38 -1.10
CA PHE A 117 -9.39 9.18 -1.77
C PHE A 117 -10.54 8.25 -2.20
N ILE A 118 -11.50 8.04 -1.31
CA ILE A 118 -12.65 7.17 -1.54
C ILE A 118 -13.51 7.68 -2.70
N ASP A 119 -13.77 8.99 -2.74
CA ASP A 119 -14.55 9.64 -3.79
C ASP A 119 -13.86 9.47 -5.16
N GLN A 120 -12.53 9.60 -5.23
CA GLN A 120 -11.78 9.32 -6.46
C GLN A 120 -11.89 7.86 -6.90
N VAL A 121 -11.80 6.90 -5.96
CA VAL A 121 -11.98 5.46 -6.26
C VAL A 121 -13.37 5.20 -6.84
N VAL A 122 -14.42 5.72 -6.20
CA VAL A 122 -15.82 5.53 -6.64
C VAL A 122 -16.07 6.17 -8.00
N ALA A 123 -15.64 7.42 -8.20
CA ALA A 123 -15.79 8.12 -9.47
C ALA A 123 -15.09 7.37 -10.62
N ASN A 124 -13.86 6.90 -10.39
CA ASN A 124 -13.13 6.12 -11.39
C ASN A 124 -13.77 4.76 -11.69
N PHE A 125 -14.36 4.11 -10.68
CA PHE A 125 -15.09 2.87 -10.88
C PHE A 125 -16.35 3.08 -11.74
N SER A 126 -17.16 4.10 -11.43
CA SER A 126 -18.36 4.45 -12.21
C SER A 126 -18.03 4.76 -13.68
N ASN A 127 -16.95 5.50 -13.92
CA ASN A 127 -16.49 5.83 -15.28
C ASN A 127 -16.04 4.60 -16.08
N LEU A 128 -15.53 3.55 -15.42
CA LEU A 128 -15.18 2.29 -16.08
C LEU A 128 -16.40 1.46 -16.46
N GLN A 129 -17.50 1.54 -15.73
CA GLN A 129 -18.72 0.77 -16.02
C GLN A 129 -19.56 1.35 -17.16
N GLN A 130 -19.39 2.64 -17.47
CA GLN A 130 -20.12 3.33 -18.53
C GLN A 130 -19.47 3.17 -19.92
N LYS A 131 -18.32 2.48 -20.01
CA LYS A 131 -17.61 2.16 -21.25
C LYS A 131 -17.83 0.70 -21.63
#